data_AF-A0A087TWI6-F1
#
_entry.id   AF-A0A087TWI6-F1
#
_cell.length_a   1.000
_cell.length_b   1.000
_cell.length_c   1.000
_cell.angle_alpha   90.00
_cell.angle_beta   90.00
_cell.angle_gamma   90.00
#
_symmetry.space_group_name_H-M   'P 1'
#
loop_
_entity.id
_entity.type
_entity.pdbx_description
1 polymer ?
#
loop_
_entity_poly.entity_id
_entity_poly.type
_entity_poly.pdbx_seq_one_letter_code
_entity_poly.pdbx_strand_id
1 'polypeptide(L)'
;MITSYIKEISEMDWLKCNDSIAKLMFYVESSQIHLHYHEVVVAKKFITEAQMLVGLDIELSGAYGKRTQFQKKAVPQLFVKLKRNKAKQESDIVLDSNFYCPFDLCLQD
;
A
#
# COMPACT_ATOMS: atom_id res chain seq x y z
N MET A 1 -15.95 -8.78 16.05
CA MET A 1 -15.08 -8.27 17.13
C MET A 1 -14.09 -7.25 16.56
N ILE A 2 -13.28 -7.57 15.55
CA ILE A 2 -12.34 -6.59 14.95
C ILE A 2 -12.99 -5.69 13.90
N THR A 3 -13.88 -6.25 13.09
CA THR A 3 -14.69 -5.48 12.12
C THR A 3 -15.55 -4.41 12.77
N SER A 4 -16.00 -4.60 14.01
CA SER A 4 -16.75 -3.60 14.78
C SER A 4 -15.84 -2.43 15.21
N TYR A 5 -14.63 -2.73 15.68
CA TYR A 5 -13.65 -1.68 16.04
C TYR A 5 -13.19 -0.88 14.83
N ILE A 6 -12.95 -1.52 13.69
CA ILE A 6 -12.57 -0.82 12.45
C ILE A 6 -13.68 0.14 12.00
N LYS A 7 -14.95 -0.27 12.14
CA LYS A 7 -16.10 0.61 11.86
C LYS A 7 -16.16 1.79 12.82
N GLU A 8 -16.02 1.54 14.12
CA GLU A 8 -16.01 2.60 15.13
C GLU A 8 -14.89 3.63 14.87
N ILE A 9 -13.68 3.17 14.58
CA ILE A 9 -12.54 4.05 14.24
C ILE A 9 -12.82 4.82 12.94
N SER A 10 -13.45 4.18 11.95
CA SER A 10 -13.82 4.86 10.69
C SER A 10 -14.81 6.01 10.88
N GLU A 11 -15.59 5.97 11.97
CA GLU A 11 -16.61 6.97 12.27
C GLU A 11 -16.08 8.13 13.12
N MET A 12 -14.86 8.04 13.67
CA MET A 12 -14.28 9.06 14.54
C MET A 12 -14.00 10.38 13.82
N ASP A 13 -14.23 11.49 14.52
CA ASP A 13 -14.15 12.84 13.95
C ASP A 13 -12.73 13.24 13.53
N TRP A 14 -11.70 12.78 14.24
CA TRP A 14 -10.31 13.08 13.89
C TRP A 14 -9.89 12.50 12.54
N LEU A 15 -10.42 11.33 12.17
CA LEU A 15 -10.18 10.72 10.86
C LEU A 15 -10.97 11.44 9.76
N LYS A 16 -12.14 11.99 10.10
CA LYS A 16 -12.96 12.79 9.17
C LYS A 16 -12.37 14.18 8.91
N CYS A 17 -11.66 14.76 9.88
CA CYS A 17 -11.11 16.13 9.90
C CYS A 17 -9.97 16.45 8.89
N ASN A 18 -9.96 15.80 7.73
CA ASN A 18 -9.15 16.12 6.54
C ASN A 18 -7.65 15.82 6.52
N ASP A 19 -7.06 15.18 7.54
CA ASP A 19 -5.68 14.72 7.38
C ASP A 19 -5.59 13.51 6.42
N SER A 20 -5.06 13.77 5.23
CA SER A 20 -4.86 12.75 4.19
C SER A 20 -3.86 11.67 4.63
N ILE A 21 -2.89 12.00 5.47
CA ILE A 21 -1.88 11.04 5.96
C ILE A 21 -2.52 10.09 6.96
N ALA A 22 -3.31 10.62 7.90
CA ALA A 22 -4.05 9.81 8.86
C ALA A 22 -5.02 8.82 8.16
N LYS A 23 -5.73 9.27 7.13
CA LYS A 23 -6.61 8.41 6.31
C LYS A 23 -5.82 7.33 5.57
N LEU A 24 -4.68 7.68 5.00
CA LEU A 24 -3.80 6.73 4.32
C LEU A 24 -3.31 5.64 5.28
N MET A 25 -2.75 6.04 6.43
CA MET A 25 -2.28 5.11 7.46
C MET A 25 -3.40 4.20 7.95
N PHE A 26 -4.59 4.76 8.22
CA PHE A 26 -5.74 3.98 8.63
C PHE A 26 -6.12 2.88 7.62
N TYR A 27 -6.17 3.20 6.32
CA TYR A 27 -6.48 2.22 5.29
C TYR A 27 -5.41 1.13 5.17
N VAL A 28 -4.13 1.49 5.27
CA VAL A 28 -3.02 0.53 5.24
C VAL A 28 -3.07 -0.42 6.44
N GLU A 29 -3.21 0.10 7.65
CA GLU A 29 -3.30 -0.70 8.88
C GLU A 29 -4.54 -1.60 8.89
N SER A 30 -5.69 -1.07 8.46
CA SER A 30 -6.92 -1.85 8.32
C SER A 30 -6.73 -3.00 7.34
N SER A 31 -6.05 -2.76 6.22
CA SER A 31 -5.71 -3.83 5.28
C SER A 31 -4.80 -4.89 5.91
N GLN A 32 -3.77 -4.48 6.66
CA GLN A 32 -2.84 -5.42 7.32
C GLN A 32 -3.57 -6.31 8.33
N ILE A 33 -4.47 -5.72 9.13
CA ILE A 33 -5.30 -6.46 10.08
C ILE A 33 -6.17 -7.48 9.34
N HIS A 34 -6.89 -7.09 8.29
CA HIS A 34 -7.71 -8.02 7.52
C HIS A 34 -6.88 -9.13 6.84
N LEU A 35 -5.68 -8.80 6.37
CA LEU A 35 -4.76 -9.78 5.79
C LEU A 35 -4.28 -10.80 6.83
N HIS A 36 -4.04 -10.36 8.06
CA HIS A 36 -3.68 -11.24 9.19
C HIS A 36 -4.76 -12.28 9.49
N TYR A 37 -6.04 -11.91 9.32
CA TYR A 37 -7.18 -12.83 9.44
C TYR A 37 -7.55 -13.55 8.13
N HIS A 38 -6.67 -13.54 7.12
CA HIS A 38 -6.88 -14.13 5.80
C HIS A 38 -8.11 -13.59 5.03
N GLU A 39 -8.60 -12.40 5.39
CA GLU A 39 -9.74 -11.73 4.74
C GLU A 39 -9.28 -10.92 3.52
N VAL A 40 -8.72 -11.61 2.52
CA VAL A 40 -8.03 -11.00 1.36
C VAL A 40 -8.93 -10.03 0.58
N VAL A 41 -10.22 -10.37 0.42
CA VAL A 41 -11.17 -9.54 -0.33
C VAL A 41 -11.40 -8.19 0.37
N VAL A 42 -11.44 -8.18 1.70
CA VAL A 42 -11.67 -6.97 2.49
C VAL A 42 -10.40 -6.13 2.55
N ALA A 43 -9.25 -6.78 2.79
CA ALA A 43 -7.94 -6.13 2.75
C ALA A 43 -7.72 -5.41 1.40
N LYS A 44 -8.04 -6.07 0.29
CA LYS A 44 -7.91 -5.49 -1.05
C LYS A 44 -8.75 -4.21 -1.22
N LYS A 45 -9.95 -4.14 -0.64
CA LYS A 45 -10.79 -2.93 -0.70
C LYS A 45 -10.10 -1.75 -0.02
N PHE A 46 -9.56 -1.94 1.18
CA PHE A 46 -8.84 -0.89 1.90
C PHE A 46 -7.59 -0.42 1.16
N ILE A 47 -6.85 -1.33 0.51
CA ILE A 47 -5.72 -0.96 -0.36
C ILE A 47 -6.19 -0.15 -1.57
N THR A 48 -7.32 -0.48 -2.18
CA THR A 48 -7.87 0.29 -3.30
C THR A 48 -8.28 1.71 -2.87
N GLU A 49 -8.88 1.87 -1.69
CA GLU A 49 -9.18 3.21 -1.15
C GLU A 49 -7.90 4.03 -0.90
N ALA A 50 -6.87 3.42 -0.32
CA ALA A 50 -5.56 4.05 -0.15
C ALA A 50 -4.91 4.47 -1.48
N GLN A 51 -4.98 3.60 -2.50
CA GLN A 51 -4.51 3.88 -3.86
C GLN A 51 -5.23 5.07 -4.50
N MET A 52 -6.55 5.13 -4.32
CA MET A 52 -7.37 6.24 -4.82
C MET A 52 -7.03 7.55 -4.13
N LEU A 53 -6.78 7.53 -2.83
CA LEU A 53 -6.40 8.70 -2.03
C LEU A 53 -5.06 9.31 -2.49
N VAL A 54 -4.07 8.47 -2.79
CA VAL A 54 -2.71 8.89 -3.18
C VAL A 54 -2.57 9.07 -4.70
N GLY A 55 -3.58 8.66 -5.47
CA GLY A 55 -3.50 8.66 -6.93
C GLY A 55 -2.44 7.70 -7.46
N LEU A 56 -2.21 6.59 -6.77
CA LEU A 56 -1.20 5.58 -7.11
C LEU A 56 -1.87 4.32 -7.65
N ASP A 57 -1.51 3.92 -8.86
CA ASP A 57 -1.90 2.64 -9.44
C ASP A 57 -0.75 1.64 -9.27
N ILE A 58 -1.04 0.50 -8.64
CA ILE A 58 -0.07 -0.54 -8.28
C ILE A 58 -0.47 -1.82 -9.01
N GLU A 59 0.39 -2.27 -9.90
CA GLU A 59 0.19 -3.50 -10.65
C GLU A 59 1.33 -4.48 -10.32
N LEU A 60 0.98 -5.60 -9.69
CA LEU A 60 1.93 -6.69 -9.47
C LEU A 60 2.06 -7.49 -10.77
N SER A 61 3.20 -7.35 -11.44
CA SER A 61 3.46 -8.00 -12.73
C SER A 61 4.56 -9.06 -12.56
N GLY A 62 4.40 -10.20 -13.24
CA GLY A 62 5.46 -11.20 -13.38
C GLY A 62 5.97 -11.20 -14.81
N ALA A 63 7.28 -11.06 -15.03
CA ALA A 63 7.83 -11.07 -16.39
C ALA A 63 8.15 -12.48 -16.90
N TYR A 64 8.49 -13.43 -16.02
CA TYR A 64 9.24 -14.63 -16.45
C TYR A 64 8.79 -16.00 -15.92
N GLY A 65 7.64 -16.11 -15.23
CA GLY A 65 7.18 -17.41 -14.72
C GLY A 65 8.19 -18.08 -13.77
N LYS A 66 8.12 -19.42 -13.63
CA LYS A 66 9.03 -20.19 -12.75
C LYS A 66 10.48 -20.11 -13.25
N ARG A 67 11.43 -19.96 -12.31
CA ARG A 67 12.88 -20.02 -12.63
C ARG A 67 13.20 -21.29 -13.39
N THR A 68 13.71 -21.15 -14.62
CA THR A 68 14.15 -22.30 -15.39
C THR A 68 15.65 -22.50 -15.20
N GLN A 69 16.12 -23.74 -15.29
CA GLN A 69 17.54 -24.08 -15.27
C GLN A 69 18.35 -23.40 -16.41
N PHE A 70 17.66 -22.85 -17.41
CA PHE A 70 18.24 -22.17 -18.55
C PHE A 70 18.34 -20.64 -18.37
N GLN A 71 17.75 -20.06 -17.32
CA GLN A 71 17.93 -18.64 -16.98
C GLN A 71 19.34 -18.42 -16.40
N LYS A 72 20.25 -17.96 -17.26
CA LYS A 72 21.64 -17.64 -16.90
C LYS A 72 21.78 -16.29 -16.15
N LYS A 73 20.79 -15.40 -16.27
CA LYS A 73 20.79 -14.07 -15.61
C LYS A 73 19.81 -14.07 -14.44
N ALA A 74 20.23 -13.52 -13.31
CA ALA A 74 19.38 -13.30 -12.15
C ALA A 74 18.49 -12.07 -12.39
N VAL A 75 17.27 -12.28 -12.90
CA VAL A 75 16.27 -11.23 -13.09
C VAL A 75 15.11 -11.42 -12.11
N PRO A 76 14.52 -10.32 -11.59
CA PRO A 76 13.36 -10.42 -10.73
C PRO A 76 12.18 -11.03 -11.49
N GLN A 77 11.57 -12.05 -10.90
CA GLN A 77 10.44 -12.78 -11.51
C GLN A 77 9.11 -12.09 -11.30
N LEU A 78 9.02 -11.32 -10.21
CA LEU A 78 7.89 -10.53 -9.80
C LEU A 78 8.41 -9.11 -9.59
N PHE A 79 7.70 -8.13 -10.15
CA PHE A 79 8.01 -6.73 -9.95
C PHE A 79 6.73 -5.94 -9.82
N VAL A 80 6.77 -4.92 -8.97
CA VAL A 80 5.64 -4.03 -8.74
C VAL A 80 5.79 -2.85 -9.69
N LYS A 81 4.84 -2.67 -10.59
CA LYS A 81 4.74 -1.48 -11.44
C LYS A 81 3.94 -0.44 -10.68
N LEU A 82 4.54 0.73 -10.50
CA LEU A 82 3.90 1.89 -9.88
C LEU A 82 3.62 2.94 -10.95
N LYS A 83 2.38 3.41 -11.03
CA LYS A 83 2.00 4.54 -11.89
C LYS A 83 1.38 5.62 -11.01
N ARG A 84 2.01 6.79 -10.95
CA ARG A 84 1.45 7.96 -10.26
C ARG A 84 0.58 8.74 -11.22
N ASN A 85 -0.69 8.88 -10.90
CA ASN A 85 -1.64 9.61 -11.72
C ASN A 85 -1.62 11.09 -11.33
N LYS A 86 -0.80 11.89 -12.04
CA LYS A 86 -0.56 13.32 -11.76
C LYS A 86 -1.81 14.22 -11.87
N ALA A 87 -2.92 13.69 -12.40
CA ALA A 87 -4.17 14.44 -12.58
C ALA A 87 -5.06 14.46 -11.32
N LYS A 88 -4.85 13.58 -10.35
CA LYS A 88 -5.58 13.57 -9.07
C LYS A 88 -4.69 14.17 -8.00
N GLN A 89 -4.83 15.49 -7.82
CA GLN A 89 -4.34 16.35 -6.74
C GLN A 89 -2.92 16.07 -6.21
N GLU A 90 -2.10 17.12 -6.22
CA GLU A 90 -1.04 17.29 -5.24
C GLU A 90 -1.69 17.23 -3.85
N SER A 91 -1.92 16.02 -3.31
CA SER A 91 -1.88 15.87 -1.88
C SER A 91 -0.43 16.12 -1.53
N ASP A 92 -0.18 17.21 -0.82
CA ASP A 92 1.11 17.52 -0.20
C ASP A 92 1.40 16.47 0.89
N ILE A 93 1.54 15.20 0.50
CA ILE A 93 2.16 14.17 1.31
C ILE A 93 3.65 14.48 1.26
N VAL A 94 4.03 15.54 1.97
CA VAL A 94 5.42 15.82 2.30
C VAL A 94 5.78 14.77 3.33
N LEU A 95 6.34 13.65 2.86
CA LEU A 95 7.10 12.77 3.73
C LEU A 95 8.20 13.63 4.34
N ASP A 96 8.13 13.87 5.64
CA ASP A 96 9.21 14.53 6.36
C ASP A 96 10.51 13.79 6.01
N SER A 97 11.53 14.54 5.60
CA SER A 97 12.85 14.02 5.22
C SER A 97 13.52 13.15 6.29
N ASN A 98 12.94 13.11 7.50
CA ASN A 98 13.35 12.27 8.62
C ASN A 98 12.57 10.94 8.75
N PHE A 99 11.85 10.49 7.71
CA PHE A 99 11.16 9.20 7.76
C PHE A 99 12.18 8.05 7.91
N TYR A 100 12.28 7.49 9.12
CA TYR A 100 13.14 6.34 9.42
C TYR A 100 12.55 5.10 8.74
N CYS A 101 13.03 4.82 7.52
CA CYS A 101 12.80 3.53 6.89
C CYS A 101 13.76 2.52 7.54
N PRO A 102 13.28 1.41 8.11
CA PRO A 102 14.16 0.37 8.64
C PRO A 102 15.12 -0.12 7.56
N PHE A 103 16.36 -0.41 7.95
CA PHE A 103 17.50 -0.65 7.06
C PHE A 103 17.29 -1.73 5.97
N ASP A 104 16.27 -2.57 6.13
CA ASP A 104 15.98 -3.72 5.26
C ASP A 104 15.34 -3.37 3.89
N LEU A 105 15.09 -2.08 3.59
CA LEU A 105 14.58 -1.62 2.29
C LEU A 105 15.64 -1.07 1.33
N CYS A 106 16.89 -0.93 1.75
CA CYS A 106 17.97 -0.55 0.84
C CYS A 106 18.43 -1.77 0.03
N LEU A 107 17.79 -2.01 -1.13
CA LEU A 107 18.43 -2.78 -2.19
C LEU A 107 19.65 -2.00 -2.67
N GLN A 108 20.83 -2.39 -2.19
CA GLN A 108 22.09 -1.98 -2.79
C GLN A 108 22.20 -2.68 -4.15
N ASP A 109 22.52 -1.90 -5.19
CA ASP A 109 22.72 -2.38 -6.57
C ASP A 109 23.82 -3.45 -6.69
#